data_AF-A0A5D2D6W5-F1
#
_entry.id   AF-A0A5D2D6W5-F1
#
_cell.length_a   1.000
_cell.length_b   1.000
_cell.length_c   1.000
_cell.angle_alpha   90.00
_cell.angle_beta   90.00
_cell.angle_gamma   90.00
#
_symmetry.space_group_name_H-M   'P 1'
#
loop_
_entity.id
_entity.type
_entity.pdbx_description
1 polymer ?
#
loop_
_entity_poly.entity_id
_entity_poly.type
_entity_poly.pdbx_seq_one_letter_code
_entity_poly.pdbx_strand_id
1 'polypeptide(L)'
;MKLLWDLINPGTDSSIERKDSPAILTAMISAWSFLLSTIDGWRSHKNWQGAITYFSNILDSNDEALCAAACEALALVFESNCLEKFSSKTKDSNKELKDNIIKQLRSRLSETGNERISSQDRRTGFNSASATLDFLEVLI
;
A
#
# COMPACT_ATOMS: atom_id res chain seq x y z
N MET A 1 -16.41 3.21 -3.44
CA MET A 1 -15.15 2.45 -3.43
C MET A 1 -14.62 2.13 -4.83
N LYS A 2 -15.40 1.56 -5.77
CA LYS A 2 -14.94 1.32 -7.15
C LYS A 2 -14.46 2.58 -7.87
N LEU A 3 -15.21 3.69 -7.79
CA LEU A 3 -14.80 4.96 -8.41
C LEU A 3 -13.44 5.46 -7.88
N LEU A 4 -13.20 5.38 -6.56
CA LEU A 4 -11.89 5.72 -5.99
C LEU A 4 -10.80 4.77 -6.47
N TRP A 5 -11.08 3.48 -6.58
CA TRP A 5 -10.11 2.53 -7.13
C TRP A 5 -9.77 2.83 -8.59
N ASP A 6 -10.76 3.14 -9.42
CA ASP A 6 -10.53 3.50 -10.83
C ASP A 6 -9.75 4.84 -10.93
N LEU A 7 -9.89 5.74 -9.95
CA LEU A 7 -9.08 6.96 -9.79
C LEU A 7 -7.69 6.72 -9.19
N ILE A 8 -7.46 5.61 -8.49
CA ILE A 8 -6.13 5.23 -7.95
C ILE A 8 -5.36 4.43 -9.01
N ASN A 9 -6.01 3.51 -9.70
CA ASN A 9 -5.41 2.65 -10.71
C ASN A 9 -6.24 2.76 -12.00
N PRO A 10 -5.97 3.78 -12.82
CA PRO A 10 -6.72 3.96 -14.05
C PRO A 10 -6.24 2.87 -15.00
N GLY A 11 -7.14 2.11 -15.60
CA GLY A 11 -6.73 1.07 -16.55
C GLY A 11 -5.82 1.64 -17.65
N THR A 12 -5.08 0.77 -18.33
CA THR A 12 -4.20 1.12 -19.46
C THR A 12 -4.91 1.84 -20.62
N ASP A 13 -6.24 1.81 -20.65
CA ASP A 13 -7.07 2.44 -21.69
C ASP A 13 -7.38 3.92 -21.45
N SER A 14 -7.03 4.48 -20.29
CA SER A 14 -7.13 5.92 -20.10
C SER A 14 -5.91 6.60 -20.71
N SER A 15 -6.09 7.30 -21.82
CA SER A 15 -5.11 8.25 -22.40
C SER A 15 -4.82 9.47 -21.50
N ILE A 16 -5.17 9.39 -20.22
CA ILE A 16 -4.98 10.42 -19.22
C ILE A 16 -3.64 10.13 -18.57
N GLU A 17 -2.57 10.77 -19.06
CA GLU A 17 -1.33 10.91 -18.29
C GLU A 17 -1.69 11.58 -16.95
N ARG A 18 -1.76 10.77 -15.90
CA ARG A 18 -2.15 11.27 -14.60
C ARG A 18 -1.02 12.11 -14.02
N LYS A 19 -1.27 13.41 -13.95
CA LYS A 19 -0.41 14.40 -13.30
C LYS A 19 -0.98 14.79 -11.93
N ASP A 20 -1.56 13.81 -11.23
CA ASP A 20 -2.06 14.04 -9.87
C ASP A 20 -0.85 14.18 -8.94
N SER A 21 -0.87 15.21 -8.08
CA SER A 21 0.22 15.38 -7.12
C SER A 21 0.24 14.18 -6.15
N PRO A 22 1.41 13.84 -5.59
CA PRO A 22 1.51 12.81 -4.57
C PRO A 22 0.49 12.98 -3.45
N ALA A 23 0.21 14.23 -3.03
CA ALA A 23 -0.78 14.53 -2.00
C ALA A 23 -2.21 14.12 -2.39
N ILE A 24 -2.61 14.30 -3.66
CA ILE A 24 -3.93 13.88 -4.14
C ILE A 24 -4.03 12.36 -4.11
N LEU A 25 -3.00 11.67 -4.60
CA LEU A 25 -2.97 10.21 -4.60
C LEU A 25 -2.98 9.65 -3.17
N THR A 26 -2.21 10.23 -2.26
CA THR A 26 -2.22 9.90 -0.82
C THR A 26 -3.62 10.00 -0.23
N ALA A 27 -4.33 11.10 -0.51
CA ALA A 27 -5.69 11.31 -0.03
C ALA A 27 -6.67 10.27 -0.61
N MET A 28 -6.55 9.94 -1.89
CA MET A 28 -7.37 8.92 -2.54
C MET A 28 -7.14 7.53 -1.94
N ILE A 29 -5.87 7.13 -1.75
CA ILE A 29 -5.52 5.85 -1.13
C ILE A 29 -6.05 5.78 0.30
N SER A 30 -5.84 6.83 1.09
CA SER A 30 -6.33 6.91 2.47
C SER A 30 -7.86 6.81 2.54
N ALA A 31 -8.57 7.53 1.66
CA ALA A 31 -10.03 7.47 1.58
C ALA A 31 -10.53 6.09 1.14
N TRP A 32 -9.83 5.44 0.20
CA TRP A 32 -10.16 4.09 -0.23
C TRP A 32 -9.96 3.07 0.90
N SER A 33 -8.83 3.12 1.61
CA SER A 33 -8.54 2.27 2.78
C SER A 33 -9.56 2.49 3.91
N PHE A 34 -9.92 3.75 4.19
CA PHE A 34 -10.94 4.06 5.20
C PHE A 34 -12.32 3.47 4.84
N LEU A 35 -12.75 3.56 3.59
CA LEU A 35 -14.00 2.92 3.16
C LEU A 35 -13.91 1.39 3.22
N LEU A 36 -12.72 0.84 2.93
CA LEU A 36 -12.47 -0.60 2.99
C LEU A 36 -12.54 -1.14 4.42
N SER A 37 -12.08 -0.39 5.42
CA SER A 37 -12.17 -0.81 6.81
C SER A 37 -13.58 -0.67 7.42
N THR A 38 -14.45 0.15 6.83
CA THR A 38 -15.74 0.54 7.45
C THR A 38 -16.98 -0.06 6.78
N ILE A 39 -16.93 -0.48 5.52
CA ILE A 39 -18.12 -0.95 4.78
C ILE A 39 -18.12 -2.48 4.66
N ASP A 40 -19.01 -3.21 5.33
CA ASP A 40 -18.98 -4.68 5.26
C ASP A 40 -19.37 -5.30 3.90
N GLY A 41 -20.07 -4.55 3.04
CA GLY A 41 -20.63 -5.05 1.78
C GLY A 41 -19.64 -5.28 0.63
N TRP A 42 -18.38 -4.86 0.78
CA TRP A 42 -17.42 -4.86 -0.33
C TRP A 42 -16.86 -6.27 -0.65
N ARG A 43 -16.87 -7.19 0.32
CA ARG A 43 -16.22 -8.52 0.26
C ARG A 43 -16.71 -9.43 -0.89
N SER A 44 -17.88 -9.15 -1.44
CA SER A 44 -18.45 -9.91 -2.56
C SER A 44 -17.84 -9.53 -3.93
N HIS A 45 -17.19 -8.37 -4.06
CA HIS A 45 -16.73 -7.83 -5.34
C HIS A 45 -15.25 -8.12 -5.64
N LYS A 46 -14.90 -8.36 -6.91
CA LYS A 46 -13.50 -8.56 -7.39
C LYS A 46 -12.94 -7.30 -8.08
N ASN A 47 -13.38 -6.12 -7.67
CA ASN A 47 -13.12 -4.88 -8.41
C ASN A 47 -11.72 -4.29 -8.16
N TRP A 48 -10.94 -4.87 -7.24
CA TRP A 48 -9.63 -4.33 -6.81
C TRP A 48 -8.48 -5.30 -7.06
N GLN A 49 -8.62 -6.18 -8.05
CA GLN A 49 -7.52 -7.06 -8.44
C GLN A 49 -6.31 -6.23 -8.88
N GLY A 50 -5.13 -6.62 -8.40
CA GLY A 50 -3.88 -5.91 -8.64
C GLY A 50 -3.55 -4.86 -7.57
N ALA A 51 -4.42 -4.64 -6.57
CA ALA A 51 -4.16 -3.66 -5.51
C ALA A 51 -2.87 -3.91 -4.74
N ILE A 52 -2.56 -5.17 -4.44
CA ILE A 52 -1.33 -5.53 -3.71
C ILE A 52 -0.10 -5.13 -4.53
N THR A 53 -0.08 -5.46 -5.82
CA THR A 53 1.02 -5.09 -6.73
C THR A 53 1.12 -3.57 -6.87
N TYR A 54 -0.01 -2.88 -7.04
CA TYR A 54 -0.04 -1.43 -7.20
C TYR A 54 0.55 -0.72 -5.97
N PHE A 55 0.11 -1.07 -4.76
CA PHE A 55 0.65 -0.46 -3.54
C PHE A 55 2.09 -0.87 -3.26
N SER A 56 2.50 -2.10 -3.57
CA SER A 56 3.90 -2.54 -3.48
C SER A 56 4.82 -1.68 -4.36
N ASN A 57 4.40 -1.32 -5.57
CA ASN A 57 5.19 -0.42 -6.43
C ASN A 57 5.32 1.01 -5.86
N ILE A 58 4.34 1.46 -5.06
CA ILE A 58 4.39 2.78 -4.41
C ILE A 58 5.39 2.79 -3.24
N LEU A 59 5.75 1.64 -2.67
CA LEU A 59 6.73 1.56 -1.59
C LEU A 59 8.11 2.08 -1.98
N ASP A 60 8.41 2.22 -3.27
CA ASP A 60 9.68 2.78 -3.75
C ASP A 60 9.58 4.31 -3.99
N SER A 61 8.47 4.96 -3.63
CA SER A 61 8.26 6.40 -3.79
C SER A 61 9.05 7.24 -2.78
N ASN A 62 9.71 8.30 -3.23
CA ASN A 62 10.38 9.26 -2.34
C ASN A 62 9.40 10.13 -1.51
N ASP A 63 8.10 10.10 -1.81
CA ASP A 63 7.09 10.79 -1.01
C ASP A 63 6.68 9.93 0.19
N GLU A 64 7.11 10.33 1.38
CA GLU A 64 6.87 9.58 2.63
C GLU A 64 5.39 9.46 2.99
N ALA A 65 4.57 10.48 2.69
CA ALA A 65 3.15 10.43 3.00
C ALA A 65 2.42 9.44 2.07
N LEU A 66 2.81 9.43 0.79
CA LEU A 66 2.30 8.49 -0.19
C LEU A 66 2.73 7.05 0.13
N CYS A 67 3.99 6.85 0.51
CA CYS A 67 4.44 5.55 0.97
C CYS A 67 3.71 5.10 2.24
N ALA A 68 3.50 5.98 3.21
CA ALA A 68 2.77 5.65 4.43
C ALA A 68 1.34 5.17 4.12
N ALA A 69 0.62 5.89 3.25
CA ALA A 69 -0.71 5.47 2.82
C ALA A 69 -0.72 4.11 2.10
N ALA A 70 0.31 3.81 1.29
CA ALA A 70 0.46 2.51 0.65
C ALA A 70 0.76 1.39 1.66
N CYS A 71 1.62 1.65 2.65
CA CYS A 71 1.91 0.71 3.75
C CYS A 71 0.64 0.37 4.55
N GLU A 72 -0.17 1.37 4.88
CA GLU A 72 -1.43 1.20 5.60
C GLU A 72 -2.47 0.45 4.76
N ALA A 73 -2.57 0.77 3.46
CA ALA A 73 -3.45 0.05 2.54
C ALA A 73 -3.05 -1.42 2.40
N LEU A 74 -1.76 -1.73 2.32
CA LEU A 74 -1.25 -3.10 2.29
C LEU A 74 -1.59 -3.85 3.59
N ALA A 75 -1.33 -3.25 4.76
CA ALA A 75 -1.67 -3.86 6.03
C ALA A 75 -3.16 -4.23 6.10
N LEU A 76 -4.05 -3.30 5.72
CA LEU A 76 -5.49 -3.51 5.69
C LEU A 76 -5.91 -4.63 4.72
N VAL A 77 -5.32 -4.67 3.52
CA VAL A 77 -5.59 -5.73 2.54
C VAL A 77 -5.21 -7.11 3.09
N PHE A 78 -4.05 -7.21 3.74
CA PHE A 78 -3.59 -8.46 4.36
C PHE A 78 -4.44 -8.84 5.59
N GLU A 79 -4.91 -7.88 6.37
CA GLU A 79 -5.83 -8.10 7.50
C GLU A 79 -7.22 -8.59 7.08
N SER A 80 -7.66 -8.22 5.87
CA SER A 80 -9.05 -8.42 5.42
C SER A 80 -9.52 -9.88 5.28
N ASN A 81 -8.62 -10.87 5.37
CA ASN A 81 -8.89 -12.29 5.17
C ASN A 81 -9.54 -12.65 3.81
N CYS A 82 -9.53 -11.75 2.83
CA CYS A 82 -10.10 -11.92 1.48
C CYS A 82 -9.08 -11.55 0.40
N LEU A 83 -7.83 -12.00 0.55
CA LEU A 83 -6.70 -11.66 -0.34
C LEU A 83 -6.97 -11.99 -1.82
N GLU A 84 -7.78 -13.01 -2.11
CA GLU A 84 -8.17 -13.40 -3.47
C GLU A 84 -9.00 -12.34 -4.20
N LYS A 85 -9.52 -11.33 -3.49
CA LYS A 85 -10.23 -10.19 -4.08
C LYS A 85 -9.29 -9.08 -4.56
N PHE A 86 -8.09 -9.02 -3.97
CA PHE A 86 -7.08 -8.00 -4.25
C PHE A 86 -5.93 -8.51 -5.10
N SER A 87 -5.68 -9.82 -5.05
CA SER A 87 -4.67 -10.47 -5.88
C SER A 87 -5.28 -10.98 -7.18
N SER A 88 -4.56 -10.77 -8.28
CA SER A 88 -4.79 -11.50 -9.53
C SER A 88 -4.06 -12.85 -9.56
N LYS A 89 -3.27 -13.17 -8.52
CA LYS A 89 -2.41 -14.35 -8.46
C LYS A 89 -3.00 -15.48 -7.58
N THR A 90 -2.40 -16.67 -7.68
CA THR A 90 -2.74 -17.87 -6.89
C THR A 90 -2.32 -17.74 -5.42
N LYS A 91 -2.78 -18.65 -4.54
CA LYS A 91 -2.40 -18.63 -3.11
C LYS A 91 -0.89 -18.71 -2.88
N ASP A 92 -0.19 -19.60 -3.60
CA ASP A 92 1.26 -19.77 -3.45
C ASP A 92 2.03 -18.50 -3.87
N SER A 93 1.54 -17.83 -4.91
CA SER A 93 2.13 -16.58 -5.38
C SER A 93 1.75 -15.36 -4.54
N ASN A 94 0.72 -15.46 -3.68
CA ASN A 94 0.44 -14.44 -2.66
C ASN A 94 1.45 -14.51 -1.51
N LYS A 95 1.91 -15.70 -1.13
CA LYS A 95 2.98 -15.86 -0.15
C LYS A 95 4.28 -15.23 -0.65
N GLU A 96 4.67 -15.54 -1.89
CA GLU A 96 5.83 -14.93 -2.53
C GLU A 96 5.70 -13.39 -2.60
N LEU A 97 4.51 -12.88 -2.94
CA LEU A 97 4.27 -11.44 -3.00
C LEU A 97 4.45 -10.77 -1.63
N LYS A 98 3.95 -11.39 -0.57
CA LYS A 98 4.14 -10.93 0.81
C LYS A 98 5.62 -10.91 1.19
N ASP A 99 6.36 -11.99 0.89
CA ASP A 99 7.79 -12.08 1.17
C ASP A 99 8.59 -11.00 0.43
N ASN A 100 8.19 -10.66 -0.80
CA ASN A 100 8.80 -9.58 -1.57
C ASN A 100 8.52 -8.21 -0.97
N ILE A 101 7.29 -7.96 -0.50
CA ILE A 101 6.94 -6.71 0.22
C ILE A 101 7.75 -6.58 1.51
N ILE A 102 7.90 -7.66 2.29
CA ILE A 102 8.72 -7.68 3.50
C ILE A 102 10.18 -7.31 3.17
N LYS A 103 10.75 -7.87 2.09
CA LYS A 103 12.10 -7.52 1.64
C LYS A 103 12.23 -6.05 1.24
N GLN A 104 11.26 -5.51 0.50
CA GLN A 104 11.22 -4.10 0.12
C GLN A 104 11.21 -3.18 1.35
N LEU A 105 10.33 -3.45 2.31
CA LEU A 105 10.24 -2.67 3.55
C LEU A 105 11.55 -2.71 4.35
N ARG A 106 12.21 -3.87 4.44
CA ARG A 106 13.53 -4.00 5.10
C ARG A 106 14.62 -3.19 4.39
N SER A 107 14.67 -3.20 3.05
CA SER A 107 15.65 -2.40 2.28
C SER A 107 15.49 -0.92 2.59
N ARG A 108 14.25 -0.42 2.47
CA ARG A 108 13.90 0.98 2.74
C ARG A 108 14.26 1.42 4.17
N LEU A 109 13.97 0.59 5.17
CA LEU A 109 14.32 0.90 6.57
C LEU A 109 15.84 0.90 6.81
N SER A 110 16.60 0.12 6.04
CA SER A 110 18.07 0.10 6.11
C SER A 110 18.69 1.33 5.44
N GLU A 111 18.14 1.78 4.32
CA GLU A 111 18.58 2.97 3.57
C GLU A 111 18.36 4.26 4.39
N THR A 112 17.18 4.40 4.99
CA THR A 112 16.85 5.54 5.88
C THR A 112 17.70 5.60 7.16
N GLY A 113 18.39 4.51 7.53
CA GLY A 113 19.37 4.49 8.62
C GLY A 113 20.71 5.13 8.25
N ASN A 114 21.09 5.12 6.97
CA ASN A 114 22.39 5.59 6.50
C ASN A 114 22.42 7.09 6.16
N GLU A 115 21.26 7.72 5.89
CA GLU A 115 21.18 9.16 5.55
C GLU A 115 20.95 10.08 6.76
N ARG A 116 20.61 9.54 7.94
CA ARG A 116 20.26 10.32 9.16
C ARG A 116 21.41 11.08 9.83
N ILE A 117 22.58 11.20 9.21
CA ILE A 117 23.69 12.01 9.75
C ILE A 117 23.48 13.52 9.51
N SER A 118 22.58 13.94 8.61
CA SER A 118 22.30 15.37 8.42
C SER A 118 20.83 15.71 8.65
N SER A 119 20.58 16.35 9.80
CA SER A 119 19.45 17.23 10.11
C SER A 119 18.03 16.67 9.96
N GLN A 120 17.34 16.49 11.10
CA GLN A 120 16.13 17.25 11.48
C GLN A 120 15.03 16.41 12.17
N ASP A 121 14.50 17.06 13.23
CA ASP A 121 13.26 16.88 13.99
C ASP A 121 12.78 15.48 14.42
N ARG A 122 12.78 15.29 15.74
CA ARG A 122 12.55 14.02 16.45
C ARG A 122 11.07 13.87 16.86
N ARG A 123 10.14 14.33 16.02
CA ARG A 123 8.71 14.49 16.38
C ARG A 123 7.68 13.64 15.63
N THR A 124 8.11 12.66 14.83
CA THR A 124 7.22 11.66 14.21
C THR A 124 7.61 10.27 14.69
N GLY A 125 7.11 9.87 15.86
CA GLY A 125 7.41 8.57 16.47
C GLY A 125 6.80 7.36 15.77
N PHE A 126 5.92 7.57 14.78
CA PHE A 126 5.27 6.49 14.04
C PHE A 126 5.81 6.41 12.62
N ASN A 127 6.40 5.27 12.27
CA ASN A 127 6.86 4.96 10.92
C ASN A 127 5.96 3.86 10.36
N SER A 128 5.08 4.20 9.40
CA SER A 128 4.12 3.26 8.82
C SER A 128 4.80 2.07 8.13
N ALA A 129 6.01 2.25 7.55
CA ALA A 129 6.75 1.14 6.95
C ALA A 129 7.24 0.12 8.00
N SER A 130 7.73 0.59 9.15
CA SER A 130 8.09 -0.27 10.29
C SER A 130 6.87 -1.00 10.85
N ALA A 131 5.77 -0.28 11.09
CA ALA A 131 4.55 -0.87 11.64
C ALA A 131 3.94 -1.92 10.69
N THR A 132 3.91 -1.65 9.38
CA THR A 132 3.45 -2.62 8.39
C THR A 132 4.39 -3.82 8.29
N LEU A 133 5.71 -3.62 8.39
CA LEU A 133 6.67 -4.74 8.43
C LEU A 133 6.39 -5.67 9.61
N ASP A 134 6.31 -5.11 10.83
CA ASP A 134 6.03 -5.87 12.05
C ASP A 134 4.72 -6.64 11.95
N PHE A 135 3.67 -6.00 11.43
CA PHE A 135 2.36 -6.64 11.20
C PHE A 135 2.46 -7.82 10.23
N LEU A 136 3.10 -7.62 9.07
CA LEU A 136 3.22 -8.67 8.06
C LEU A 136 4.07 -9.84 8.53
N GLU A 137 5.07 -9.64 9.38
CA GLU A 137 5.88 -10.73 9.93
C GLU A 137 5.09 -11.66 10.87
N VAL A 138 4.10 -11.11 11.60
CA VAL A 138 3.27 -11.88 12.56
C VAL A 138 2.11 -12.61 11.89
N LEU A 139 1.66 -12.14 10.72
CA LEU A 139 0.52 -12.71 10.00
C LEU A 139 0.88 -14.04 9.30
N ILE A 140 0.84 -15.18 9.99
CA ILE A 140 1.16 -16.52 9.43
C ILE A 140 0.00 -17.08 8.59
#